data_AF-A0A1H4E0N1-F1
#
_entry.id   AF-A0A1H4E0N1-F1
#
_cell.length_a   1.000
_cell.length_b   1.000
_cell.length_c   1.000
_cell.angle_alpha   90.00
_cell.angle_beta   90.00
_cell.angle_gamma   90.00
#
_symmetry.space_group_name_H-M   'P 1'
#
loop_
_entity.id
_entity.type
_entity.pdbx_description
1 polymer ?
#
loop_
_entity_poly.entity_id
_entity_poly.type
_entity_poly.pdbx_seq_one_letter_code
_entity_poly.pdbx_strand_id
1 'polypeptide(L)' 'MTKIWEVWQMVSEMPNVKKQGKYSAKETALALGIDPKTLWRHTQLNHIHCERRKCNGRPVYLGEEIIRYWGAMY' A
#
# COMPACT_ATOMS: atom_id res chain seq x y z
N MET A 1 3.11 -28.01 -2.72
CA MET A 1 4.00 -27.60 -1.60
C MET A 1 4.84 -26.42 -2.09
N THR A 2 4.56 -25.21 -1.64
CA THR A 2 5.39 -24.04 -1.95
C THR A 2 5.64 -23.27 -0.65
N LYS A 3 6.94 -23.21 -0.30
CA LYS A 3 7.62 -22.55 0.82
C LYS A 3 6.92 -21.23 1.25
N ILE A 4 6.38 -21.07 2.45
CA ILE A 4 7.01 -20.58 3.71
C ILE A 4 8.25 -19.68 3.42
N TRP A 5 8.30 -18.46 3.94
CA TRP A 5 9.45 -17.50 3.96
C TRP A 5 9.63 -16.42 2.88
N GLU A 6 8.62 -15.96 2.13
CA GLU A 6 8.73 -14.58 1.60
C GLU A 6 8.48 -13.60 2.73
N VAL A 7 9.54 -13.24 3.44
CA VAL A 7 9.57 -12.01 4.24
C VAL A 7 9.50 -10.88 3.21
N TRP A 8 8.30 -10.42 2.91
CA TRP A 8 8.08 -9.24 2.07
C TRP A 8 8.59 -8.02 2.84
N GLN A 9 9.90 -7.80 2.80
CA GLN A 9 10.45 -6.53 3.27
C GLN A 9 9.91 -5.44 2.35
N MET A 10 9.14 -4.52 2.93
CA MET A 10 8.89 -3.25 2.28
C MET A 10 10.21 -2.58 1.93
N VAL A 11 10.16 -1.66 0.97
CA VAL A 11 11.31 -0.79 0.69
C VAL A 11 11.86 -0.21 2.01
N SER A 12 13.17 -0.32 2.22
CA SER A 12 13.83 0.23 3.41
C SER A 12 13.93 1.75 3.39
N GLU A 13 13.74 2.34 2.22
CA GLU A 13 13.70 3.78 2.01
C GLU A 13 12.27 4.29 2.06
N MET A 14 12.11 5.53 2.51
CA MET A 14 10.80 6.16 2.57
C MET A 14 10.17 6.21 1.16
N PRO A 15 8.89 5.80 1.00
CA PRO A 15 8.23 5.79 -0.30
C PRO A 15 8.25 7.17 -0.95
N ASN A 16 8.63 7.23 -2.23
CA ASN A 16 8.65 8.48 -3.01
C ASN A 16 7.23 8.90 -3.44
N VAL A 17 6.43 9.35 -2.48
CA VAL A 17 5.06 9.81 -2.68
C VAL A 17 4.85 11.21 -2.10
N LYS A 18 4.02 12.02 -2.76
CA LYS A 18 3.58 13.31 -2.22
C LYS A 18 2.49 13.04 -1.19
N LYS A 19 2.56 13.65 0.00
CA LYS A 19 1.57 13.45 1.09
C LYS A 19 0.12 13.61 0.62
N GLN A 20 -0.17 14.66 -0.15
CA GLN A 20 -1.51 14.96 -0.67
C GLN A 20 -1.81 14.26 -2.02
N GLY A 21 -0.88 13.46 -2.53
CA GLY A 21 -1.02 12.72 -3.77
C GLY A 21 -2.04 11.59 -3.65
N LYS A 22 -2.68 11.25 -4.77
CA LYS A 22 -3.64 10.15 -4.89
C LYS A 22 -3.07 9.06 -5.77
N TYR A 23 -3.00 7.85 -5.24
CA TYR A 23 -2.34 6.72 -5.89
C TYR A 23 -3.32 5.56 -6.05
N SER A 24 -3.23 4.86 -7.17
CA SER A 24 -3.92 3.59 -7.37
C SER A 24 -3.30 2.49 -6.51
N ALA A 25 -4.01 1.37 -6.36
CA ALA A 25 -3.46 0.19 -5.69
C ALA A 25 -2.13 -0.27 -6.31
N LYS A 26 -1.99 -0.20 -7.64
CA LYS A 26 -0.77 -0.62 -8.33
C LYS A 26 0.41 0.32 -8.02
N GLU A 27 0.19 1.62 -8.10
CA GLU A 27 1.23 2.62 -7.76
C GLU A 27 1.63 2.53 -6.29
N THR A 28 0.66 2.29 -5.40
CA THR A 28 0.90 2.13 -3.97
C THR A 28 1.74 0.90 -3.66
N ALA A 29 1.39 -0.25 -4.27
CA ALA A 29 2.14 -1.49 -4.12
C ALA A 29 3.59 -1.34 -4.62
N LEU A 30 3.79 -0.65 -5.75
CA LEU A 30 5.12 -0.33 -6.28
C LEU A 30 5.91 0.60 -5.35
N ALA A 31 5.28 1.66 -4.82
CA ALA A 31 5.94 2.60 -3.92
C ALA A 31 6.36 1.96 -2.59
N LEU A 32 5.61 0.97 -2.12
CA LEU A 32 5.87 0.23 -0.89
C LEU A 32 6.76 -1.02 -1.09
N GLY A 33 7.01 -1.41 -2.34
CA GLY A 33 7.76 -2.63 -2.68
C GLY A 33 7.06 -3.94 -2.29
N ILE A 34 5.72 -3.97 -2.29
CA ILE A 34 4.94 -5.17 -1.93
C ILE A 34 4.09 -5.68 -3.10
N ASP A 35 3.70 -6.95 -3.03
CA ASP A 35 2.73 -7.50 -3.98
C ASP A 35 1.36 -6.80 -3.85
N PRO A 36 0.67 -6.51 -4.96
CA PRO A 36 -0.69 -5.95 -4.93
C PRO A 36 -1.69 -6.78 -4.12
N LYS A 37 -1.55 -8.11 -4.03
CA LYS A 37 -2.39 -8.97 -3.20
C LYS A 37 -2.12 -8.77 -1.71
N THR A 38 -0.86 -8.55 -1.34
CA THR A 38 -0.48 -8.19 0.04
C THR A 38 -1.11 -6.85 0.41
N LEU A 39 -0.98 -5.84 -0.46
CA LEU A 39 -1.65 -4.55 -0.26
C LEU A 39 -3.16 -4.75 -0.09
N TRP A 40 -3.79 -5.52 -0.98
CA TRP A 40 -5.23 -5.78 -0.90
C TRP A 40 -5.65 -6.44 0.43
N ARG A 41 -4.91 -7.46 0.89
CA ARG A 41 -5.15 -8.12 2.18
C ARG A 41 -5.03 -7.12 3.33
N HIS A 42 -4.03 -6.24 3.30
CA HIS A 42 -3.80 -5.26 4.36
C HIS A 42 -4.88 -4.16 4.37
N THR A 43 -5.39 -3.80 3.21
CA THR A 43 -6.57 -2.93 3.08
C THR A 43 -7.82 -3.61 3.65
N GLN A 44 -8.03 -4.91 3.41
CA GLN A 44 -9.16 -5.65 4.02
C GLN A 44 -9.05 -5.76 5.54
N LEU A 45 -7.82 -5.84 6.06
CA LEU A 45 -7.54 -5.86 7.50
C LEU A 45 -7.51 -4.45 8.13
N ASN A 46 -7.85 -3.40 7.38
CA ASN A 46 -7.83 -2.00 7.81
C ASN A 46 -6.46 -1.49 8.31
N HIS A 47 -5.36 -2.11 7.89
CA HIS A 47 -4.02 -1.62 8.23
C HIS A 47 -3.70 -0.32 7.48
N ILE A 48 -4.15 -0.22 6.23
CA ILE A 48 -4.05 0.97 5.39
C ILE A 48 -5.43 1.41 4.94
N HIS A 49 -5.71 2.71 5.03
CA HIS A 49 -6.98 3.27 4.56
C HIS A 49 -6.93 3.57 3.06
N CYS A 50 -8.05 3.38 2.38
CA CYS A 50 -8.24 3.82 1.00
C CYS A 50 -9.64 4.39 0.79
N GLU A 51 -9.73 5.45 -0.01
CA GLU A 51 -10.99 5.97 -0.51
C GLU A 51 -11.43 5.18 -1.75
N ARG A 52 -12.74 5.18 -2.05
CA ARG A 52 -13.25 4.65 -3.33
C ARG A 52 -13.65 5.79 -4.25
N ARG A 53 -13.20 5.74 -5.51
CA ARG A 53 -13.62 6.72 -6.53
C ARG A 53 -15.12 6.63 -6.76
N LYS A 54 -15.82 7.76 -6.70
CA LYS A 54 -17.28 7.82 -6.97
C LYS A 54 -17.66 7.30 -8.36
N CYS A 55 -16.79 7.47 -9.35
CA CYS A 55 -17.09 7.11 -10.74
C CYS A 55 -17.04 5.60 -11.05
N ASN A 56 -16.21 4.82 -10.34
CA ASN A 56 -16.00 3.40 -10.68
C ASN A 56 -15.66 2.50 -9.48
N GLY A 57 -15.74 3.02 -8.26
CA GLY A 57 -15.49 2.27 -7.03
C GLY A 57 -14.04 1.84 -6.82
N ARG A 58 -13.09 2.20 -7.70
CA ARG A 58 -11.69 1.78 -7.58
C ARG A 58 -11.03 2.42 -6.36
N PRO A 59 -10.17 1.69 -5.63
CA PRO A 59 -9.48 2.21 -4.47
C PRO A 59 -8.46 3.29 -4.85
N VAL A 60 -8.34 4.30 -4.00
CA VAL A 60 -7.38 5.40 -4.06
C VAL A 60 -6.75 5.55 -2.69
N TYR A 61 -5.43 5.52 -2.66
CA TYR A 61 -4.62 5.67 -1.46
C TYR A 61 -4.03 7.07 -1.45
N LEU A 62 -4.13 7.76 -0.31
CA LEU A 62 -3.47 9.04 -0.11
C LEU A 62 -1.99 8.81 0.23
N GLY A 63 -1.10 9.67 -0.27
CA GLY A 63 0.32 9.53 0.01
C GLY A 63 0.65 9.59 1.51
N GLU A 64 -0.10 10.36 2.29
CA GLU A 64 0.03 10.41 3.76
C GLU A 64 -0.26 9.04 4.39
N GLU A 65 -1.25 8.30 3.88
CA GLU A 65 -1.58 6.96 4.36
C GLU A 65 -0.53 5.93 3.97
N ILE A 66 0.04 6.06 2.78
CA ILE A 66 1.17 5.22 2.34
C ILE A 66 2.37 5.43 3.26
N ILE A 67 2.69 6.68 3.60
CA ILE A 67 3.80 7.02 4.51
C ILE A 67 3.51 6.54 5.93
N ARG A 68 2.29 6.78 6.46
CA ARG A 68 1.87 6.32 7.79
C ARG A 68 1.99 4.81 7.90
N TYR A 69 1.48 4.11 6.90
CA TYR A 69 1.51 2.66 6.85
C TYR A 69 2.96 2.13 6.80
N TRP A 70 3.82 2.72 5.96
CA TRP A 70 5.23 2.33 5.86
C TRP A 70 5.96 2.52 7.20
N GLY A 71 5.76 3.67 7.85
CA GLY A 71 6.38 3.99 9.13
C GLY A 71 5.85 3.17 10.33
N ALA A 72 4.70 2.50 10.20
CA ALA A 72 4.17 1.62 11.24
C ALA A 72 4.71 0.18 11.16
N MET A 73 5.35 -0.20 10.04
CA MET A 73 5.96 -1.53 9.85
C MET A 73 7.45 -1.57 10.22
N TYR A 74 8.06 -0.43 10.51
CA TYR A 74 9.41 -0.26 11.03
C TYR A 74 9.35 0.18 12.50
#